data_AF-A0A1M6DKZ2-F1
#
_entry.id   AF-A0A1M6DKZ2-F1
#
_cell.length_a   1.000
_cell.length_b   1.000
_cell.length_c   1.000
_cell.angle_alpha   90.00
_cell.angle_beta   90.00
_cell.angle_gamma   90.00
#
_symmetry.space_group_name_H-M   'P 1'
#
loop_
_entity.id
_entity.type
_entity.pdbx_description
1 polymer ?
#
loop_
_entity_poly.entity_id
_entity_poly.type
_entity_poly.pdbx_seq_one_letter_code
_entity_poly.pdbx_strand_id
1 'polypeptide(L)'
;MKACPVCEDRGVVIKNNVAVPCPCNKQRALANRFKEAGLPEGLRNHTFNKFNFKYYSRLRVDPERKITYYESARRTFQAAQDFVRNFRNDRHIDGLLITGPVGSGKTFLAACIANALLETEVLLLFVVVPDLLDRLRSTYDQNRQGADYYSEKDLLDAAREVPLLFLDDLGAHNYTEWTKNKLYSILNYRVNHRLPVIITTNISLEDLGEYLGERTTSRICQMCWPYRLPVEDDIRMVQRRERLREG
;
A
#
# COMPACT_ATOMS: atom_id res chain seq x y z
N MET A 1 -25.07 12.22 1.83
CA MET A 1 -25.28 11.49 0.56
C MET A 1 -26.77 11.54 0.25
N LYS A 2 -27.15 11.82 -1.01
CA LYS A 2 -28.55 11.70 -1.43
C LYS A 2 -28.89 10.21 -1.59
N ALA A 3 -30.10 9.81 -1.16
CA ALA A 3 -30.61 8.46 -1.37
C ALA A 3 -30.58 8.11 -2.87
N CYS A 4 -30.30 6.85 -3.20
CA CYS A 4 -30.26 6.41 -4.58
C CYS A 4 -31.67 6.53 -5.18
N PRO A 5 -31.87 7.27 -6.28
CA PRO A 5 -33.20 7.49 -6.86
C PRO A 5 -33.81 6.21 -7.48
N VAL A 6 -33.03 5.13 -7.61
CA VAL A 6 -33.45 3.87 -8.24
C VAL A 6 -33.85 2.83 -7.19
N CYS A 7 -33.04 2.68 -6.12
CA CYS A 7 -33.23 1.68 -5.09
C CYS A 7 -33.76 2.24 -3.77
N GLU A 8 -33.81 3.57 -3.61
CA GLU A 8 -34.11 4.25 -2.32
C GLU A 8 -33.30 3.65 -1.17
N ASP A 9 -32.03 3.39 -1.44
CA ASP A 9 -31.07 2.79 -0.52
C ASP A 9 -31.31 1.33 -0.11
N ARG A 10 -32.35 0.68 -0.66
CA ARG A 10 -32.63 -0.75 -0.45
C ARG A 10 -31.61 -1.69 -1.09
N GLY A 11 -30.81 -1.21 -2.04
CA GLY A 11 -29.79 -2.02 -2.75
C GLY A 11 -30.35 -3.02 -3.79
N VAL A 12 -31.67 -3.18 -3.86
CA VAL A 12 -32.37 -4.08 -4.80
C VAL A 12 -33.51 -3.34 -5.49
N VAL A 13 -33.87 -3.78 -6.69
CA VAL A 13 -35.07 -3.34 -7.43
C VAL A 13 -35.84 -4.57 -7.94
N ILE A 14 -37.16 -4.47 -8.06
CA ILE A 14 -37.98 -5.55 -8.61
C ILE A 14 -38.09 -5.37 -10.12
N LYS A 15 -37.68 -6.38 -10.90
CA LYS A 15 -37.90 -6.45 -12.36
C LYS A 15 -38.57 -7.79 -12.69
N ASN A 16 -39.70 -7.76 -13.39
CA ASN A 16 -40.45 -8.96 -13.77
C ASN A 16 -40.74 -9.91 -12.58
N ASN A 17 -41.21 -9.38 -11.45
CA ASN A 17 -41.42 -10.12 -10.19
C ASN A 17 -40.17 -10.79 -9.58
N VAL A 18 -38.96 -10.43 -10.03
CA VAL A 18 -37.70 -10.91 -9.47
C VAL A 18 -36.93 -9.76 -8.84
N ALA A 19 -36.43 -9.96 -7.62
CA ALA A 19 -35.52 -9.03 -6.98
C ALA A 19 -34.14 -9.09 -7.66
N VAL A 20 -33.69 -7.98 -8.24
CA VAL A 20 -32.37 -7.87 -8.87
C VAL A 20 -31.52 -6.81 -8.15
N PRO A 21 -30.20 -6.99 -8.02
CA PRO A 21 -29.32 -5.99 -7.44
C PRO A 21 -29.40 -4.67 -8.21
N CYS A 22 -29.58 -3.56 -7.49
CA CYS A 22 -29.52 -2.25 -8.12
C CYS A 22 -28.05 -1.92 -8.49
N PRO A 23 -27.78 -1.22 -9.61
CA PRO A 23 -26.45 -0.69 -9.92
C PRO A 23 -25.82 0.13 -8.78
N CYS A 24 -26.66 0.79 -7.97
CA CYS A 24 -26.28 1.50 -6.74
C CYS A 24 -25.45 0.62 -5.79
N ASN A 25 -25.77 -0.68 -5.73
CA ASN A 25 -25.16 -1.63 -4.83
C ASN A 25 -23.71 -1.93 -5.21
N LYS A 26 -23.40 -2.08 -6.51
CA LYS A 26 -22.02 -2.27 -6.98
C LYS A 26 -21.14 -1.07 -6.66
N GLN A 27 -21.63 0.15 -6.89
CA GLN A 27 -20.89 1.38 -6.59
C GLN A 27 -20.64 1.55 -5.10
N ARG A 28 -21.63 1.24 -4.25
CA ARG A 28 -21.49 1.27 -2.78
C ARG A 28 -20.55 0.21 -2.26
N ALA A 29 -20.67 -1.02 -2.76
CA ALA A 29 -19.77 -2.10 -2.39
C ALA A 29 -18.31 -1.73 -2.70
N LEU A 30 -18.05 -1.17 -3.89
CA LEU A 30 -16.72 -0.69 -4.25
C LEU A 30 -16.25 0.45 -3.32
N ALA A 31 -17.09 1.46 -3.07
CA ALA A 31 -16.75 2.57 -2.17
C ALA A 31 -16.48 2.10 -0.72
N ASN A 32 -17.23 1.11 -0.23
CA ASN A 32 -17.01 0.50 1.08
C ASN A 32 -15.70 -0.27 1.11
N ARG A 33 -15.38 -1.06 0.06
CA ARG A 33 -14.07 -1.74 -0.04
C ARG A 33 -12.92 -0.76 0.02
N PHE A 34 -12.99 0.38 -0.68
CA PHE A 34 -11.96 1.42 -0.60
C PHE A 34 -11.80 1.98 0.80
N LYS A 35 -12.91 2.14 1.54
CA LYS A 35 -12.90 2.62 2.92
C LYS A 35 -12.33 1.58 3.89
N GLU A 36 -12.78 0.33 3.78
CA GLU A 36 -12.32 -0.80 4.60
C GLU A 36 -10.86 -1.14 4.34
N ALA A 37 -10.41 -0.99 3.09
CA ALA A 37 -9.03 -1.15 2.70
C ALA A 37 -8.10 -0.06 3.25
N GLY A 38 -8.59 0.99 3.89
CA GLY A 38 -7.75 2.05 4.44
C GLY A 38 -7.02 2.91 3.39
N LEU A 39 -7.32 2.77 2.10
CA LEU A 39 -6.66 3.54 1.05
C LEU A 39 -7.07 5.03 1.11
N PRO A 40 -6.12 5.96 1.32
CA PRO A 40 -6.40 7.39 1.38
C PRO A 40 -7.11 7.90 0.12
N GLU A 41 -8.03 8.84 0.28
CA GLU A 41 -8.86 9.35 -0.83
C GLU A 41 -8.00 9.91 -1.98
N GLY A 42 -6.92 10.64 -1.66
CA GLY A 42 -5.98 11.16 -2.65
C GLY A 42 -5.28 10.09 -3.49
N LEU A 43 -5.23 8.83 -3.02
CA LEU A 43 -4.57 7.73 -3.72
C LEU A 43 -5.52 6.89 -4.58
N ARG A 44 -6.84 7.04 -4.44
CA ARG A 44 -7.84 6.21 -5.15
C ARG A 44 -7.84 6.35 -6.67
N ASN A 45 -7.32 7.47 -7.18
CA ASN A 45 -7.24 7.76 -8.61
C ASN A 45 -5.90 7.39 -9.24
N HIS A 46 -5.02 6.69 -8.52
CA HIS A 46 -3.69 6.30 -9.00
C HIS A 46 -3.76 5.00 -9.80
N THR A 47 -3.39 5.05 -11.06
CA THR A 47 -3.54 3.94 -12.01
C THR A 47 -2.26 3.79 -12.83
N PHE A 48 -1.97 2.58 -13.30
CA PHE A 48 -0.74 2.31 -14.04
C PHE A 48 -0.57 3.19 -15.29
N ASN A 49 -1.66 3.56 -15.97
CA ASN A 49 -1.62 4.47 -17.14
C ASN A 49 -1.21 5.91 -16.80
N LYS A 50 -1.27 6.31 -15.52
CA LYS A 50 -0.82 7.64 -15.05
C LYS A 50 0.65 7.62 -14.62
N PHE A 51 1.31 6.46 -14.59
CA PHE A 51 2.74 6.37 -14.34
C PHE A 51 3.50 6.93 -15.54
N ASN A 52 4.36 7.92 -15.33
CA ASN A 52 5.05 8.59 -16.43
C ASN A 52 6.57 8.42 -16.32
N PHE A 53 7.14 7.69 -17.28
CA PHE A 53 8.57 7.42 -17.33
C PHE A 53 9.43 8.65 -17.65
N LYS A 54 8.85 9.77 -18.08
CA LYS A 54 9.61 11.00 -18.42
C LYS A 54 10.41 11.54 -17.24
N TYR A 55 9.97 11.27 -16.02
CA TYR A 55 10.61 11.75 -14.80
C TYR A 55 11.85 10.95 -14.41
N TYR A 56 12.14 9.83 -15.08
CA TYR A 56 13.27 8.97 -14.76
C TYR A 56 14.36 9.08 -15.82
N SER A 57 15.56 9.44 -15.36
CA SER A 57 16.70 9.73 -16.23
C SER A 57 17.19 8.49 -16.99
N ARG A 58 17.43 8.64 -18.29
CA ARG A 58 18.10 7.64 -19.12
C ARG A 58 19.63 7.73 -19.04
N LEU A 59 20.16 8.78 -18.42
CA LEU A 59 21.60 9.05 -18.33
C LEU A 59 22.17 8.76 -16.95
N ARG A 60 21.41 9.01 -15.87
CA ARG A 60 21.84 8.66 -14.53
C ARG A 60 21.77 7.16 -14.30
N VAL A 61 22.82 6.64 -13.66
CA VAL A 61 22.97 5.24 -13.32
C VAL A 61 22.88 5.10 -11.81
N ASP A 62 22.07 4.15 -11.36
CA ASP A 62 22.00 3.70 -9.99
C ASP A 62 23.35 3.06 -9.58
N PRO A 63 24.04 3.58 -8.56
CA PRO A 63 25.37 3.09 -8.20
C PRO A 63 25.36 1.66 -7.63
N GLU A 64 24.26 1.22 -7.05
CA GLU A 64 24.11 -0.13 -6.48
C GLU A 64 23.71 -1.13 -7.57
N ARG A 65 22.72 -0.77 -8.39
CA ARG A 65 22.15 -1.69 -9.40
C ARG A 65 22.85 -1.65 -10.76
N LYS A 66 23.70 -0.64 -11.01
CA LYS A 66 24.43 -0.42 -12.27
C LYS A 66 23.53 -0.34 -13.51
N ILE A 67 22.29 0.13 -13.33
CA ILE A 67 21.31 0.37 -14.40
C ILE A 67 20.81 1.81 -14.35
N THR A 68 20.27 2.30 -15.46
CA THR A 68 19.75 3.68 -15.49
C THR A 68 18.53 3.86 -14.58
N TYR A 69 18.24 5.07 -14.14
CA TYR A 69 17.02 5.36 -13.36
C TYR A 69 15.77 4.99 -14.15
N TYR A 70 15.76 5.25 -15.46
CA TYR A 70 14.70 4.82 -16.37
C TYR A 70 14.51 3.29 -16.38
N GLU A 71 15.60 2.53 -16.49
CA GLU A 71 15.52 1.07 -16.51
C GLU A 71 15.05 0.53 -15.16
N SER A 72 15.54 1.10 -14.07
CA SER A 72 15.09 0.80 -12.71
C SER A 72 13.59 1.03 -12.56
N ALA A 73 13.08 2.18 -12.99
CA ALA A 73 11.64 2.48 -13.01
C ALA A 73 10.85 1.49 -13.88
N ARG A 74 11.36 1.11 -15.05
CA ARG A 74 10.70 0.12 -15.93
C ARG A 74 10.58 -1.24 -15.25
N ARG A 75 11.67 -1.72 -14.62
CA ARG A 75 11.68 -3.01 -13.90
C ARG A 75 10.70 -2.99 -12.72
N THR A 76 10.70 -1.92 -11.93
CA THR A 76 9.79 -1.75 -10.79
C THR A 76 8.33 -1.65 -11.23
N PHE A 77 8.05 -0.93 -12.31
CA PHE A 77 6.71 -0.84 -12.91
C PHE A 77 6.22 -2.20 -13.42
N GLN A 78 7.07 -2.95 -14.14
CA GLN A 78 6.77 -4.30 -14.62
C GLN A 78 6.47 -5.24 -13.45
N ALA A 79 7.32 -5.23 -12.41
CA ALA A 79 7.10 -6.04 -11.21
C ALA A 79 5.76 -5.74 -10.52
N ALA A 80 5.36 -4.46 -10.47
CA ALA A 80 4.06 -4.07 -9.94
C ALA A 80 2.89 -4.60 -10.77
N GLN A 81 2.99 -4.55 -12.11
CA GLN A 81 1.96 -5.14 -12.99
C GLN A 81 1.92 -6.67 -12.86
N ASP A 82 3.09 -7.30 -12.80
CA ASP A 82 3.24 -8.74 -12.68
C ASP A 82 2.67 -9.23 -11.35
N PHE A 83 2.93 -8.51 -10.26
CA PHE A 83 2.32 -8.78 -8.96
C PHE A 83 0.80 -8.80 -9.04
N VAL A 84 0.17 -7.79 -9.66
CA VAL A 84 -1.31 -7.76 -9.82
C VAL A 84 -1.80 -8.97 -10.61
N ARG A 85 -1.12 -9.34 -11.69
CA ARG A 85 -1.49 -10.51 -12.52
C ARG A 85 -1.35 -11.81 -11.75
N ASN A 86 -0.21 -12.01 -11.08
CA ASN A 86 0.12 -13.24 -10.37
C ASN A 86 -0.73 -13.40 -9.12
N PHE A 87 -0.97 -12.32 -8.36
CA PHE A 87 -1.76 -12.36 -7.13
C PHE A 87 -3.23 -12.74 -7.36
N ARG A 88 -3.75 -12.52 -8.58
CA ARG A 88 -5.10 -12.97 -8.96
C ARG A 88 -5.16 -14.49 -9.17
N ASN A 89 -4.06 -15.12 -9.53
CA ASN A 89 -3.97 -16.56 -9.76
C ASN A 89 -3.54 -17.33 -8.50
N ASP A 90 -2.59 -16.77 -7.74
CA ASP A 90 -2.09 -17.34 -6.49
C ASP A 90 -2.01 -16.25 -5.42
N ARG A 91 -2.68 -16.47 -4.29
CA ARG A 91 -2.71 -15.52 -3.16
C ARG A 91 -1.47 -15.61 -2.27
N HIS A 92 -0.61 -16.62 -2.46
CA HIS A 92 0.56 -16.89 -1.61
C HIS A 92 1.87 -16.70 -2.37
N ILE A 93 1.97 -15.60 -3.12
CA ILE A 93 3.20 -15.19 -3.80
C ILE A 93 4.05 -14.28 -2.90
N ASP A 94 5.31 -14.08 -3.28
CA ASP A 94 6.15 -13.08 -2.62
C ASP A 94 5.64 -11.66 -2.90
N GLY A 95 5.80 -10.82 -1.88
CA GLY A 95 5.54 -9.40 -1.90
C GLY A 95 6.60 -8.58 -2.64
N LEU A 96 6.47 -7.26 -2.55
CA LEU A 96 7.40 -6.29 -3.13
C LEU A 96 7.92 -5.35 -2.04
N LEU A 97 9.22 -5.11 -2.02
CA LEU A 97 9.84 -4.02 -1.26
C LEU A 97 10.29 -2.95 -2.25
N ILE A 98 9.61 -1.80 -2.27
CA ILE A 98 9.90 -0.69 -3.16
C ILE A 98 10.67 0.38 -2.38
N THR A 99 11.95 0.56 -2.70
CA THR A 99 12.86 1.52 -2.06
C THR A 99 13.17 2.71 -2.96
N GLY A 100 13.65 3.82 -2.41
CA GLY A 100 14.09 4.98 -3.19
C GLY A 100 13.78 6.32 -2.51
N PRO A 101 14.30 7.44 -3.02
CA PRO A 101 14.17 8.75 -2.37
C PRO A 101 12.72 9.26 -2.33
N VAL A 102 12.47 10.25 -1.47
CA VAL A 102 11.18 10.93 -1.36
C VAL A 102 10.74 11.47 -2.72
N GLY A 103 9.45 11.32 -3.05
CA GLY A 103 8.91 11.82 -4.30
C GLY A 103 9.20 10.99 -5.55
N SER A 104 9.84 9.81 -5.42
CA SER A 104 10.16 8.95 -6.56
C SER A 104 9.00 8.13 -7.12
N GLY A 105 7.82 8.17 -6.52
CA GLY A 105 6.63 7.45 -7.00
C GLY A 105 6.38 6.07 -6.38
N LYS A 106 7.02 5.73 -5.25
CA LYS A 106 6.84 4.43 -4.56
C LYS A 106 5.39 4.22 -4.09
N THR A 107 4.87 5.17 -3.29
CA THR A 107 3.47 5.19 -2.85
C THR A 107 2.50 5.22 -4.03
N PHE A 108 2.86 5.93 -5.10
CA PHE A 108 2.06 5.96 -6.33
C PHE A 108 1.91 4.54 -6.92
N LEU A 109 3.00 3.79 -7.04
CA LEU A 109 2.97 2.41 -7.55
C LEU A 109 2.24 1.47 -6.60
N ALA A 110 2.46 1.56 -5.29
CA ALA A 110 1.72 0.80 -4.30
C ALA A 110 0.19 1.05 -4.42
N ALA A 111 -0.22 2.31 -4.58
CA ALA A 111 -1.61 2.66 -4.82
C ALA A 111 -2.14 2.11 -6.17
N CYS A 112 -1.32 2.08 -7.22
CA CYS A 112 -1.73 1.45 -8.50
C CYS A 112 -2.05 -0.03 -8.34
N ILE A 113 -1.21 -0.77 -7.58
CA ILE A 113 -1.45 -2.19 -7.27
C ILE A 113 -2.75 -2.32 -6.46
N ALA A 114 -2.91 -1.53 -5.40
CA ALA A 114 -4.10 -1.57 -4.55
C ALA A 114 -5.39 -1.28 -5.34
N ASN A 115 -5.42 -0.19 -6.12
CA ASN A 115 -6.56 0.18 -6.96
C ASN A 115 -6.93 -0.94 -7.95
N ALA A 116 -5.93 -1.50 -8.65
CA ALA A 116 -6.16 -2.56 -9.63
C ALA A 116 -6.69 -3.87 -9.00
N LEU A 117 -6.37 -4.14 -7.73
CA LEU A 117 -6.85 -5.33 -7.02
C LEU A 117 -8.23 -5.11 -6.37
N LEU A 118 -8.51 -3.91 -5.84
CA LEU A 118 -9.82 -3.55 -5.25
C LEU A 118 -10.96 -3.62 -6.27
N GLU A 119 -10.67 -3.28 -7.54
CA GLU A 119 -11.62 -3.46 -8.65
C GLU A 119 -11.98 -4.94 -8.89
N THR A 120 -11.13 -5.88 -8.45
CA THR A 120 -11.32 -7.33 -8.62
C THR A 120 -11.69 -8.07 -7.32
N GLU A 121 -12.34 -7.35 -6.39
CA GLU A 121 -12.89 -7.91 -5.14
C GLU A 121 -11.85 -8.53 -4.20
N VAL A 122 -10.59 -8.11 -4.33
CA VAL A 122 -9.52 -8.52 -3.41
C VAL A 122 -9.65 -7.78 -2.09
N LEU A 123 -9.63 -8.54 -0.99
CA LEU A 123 -9.48 -7.98 0.35
C LEU A 123 -8.01 -7.61 0.57
N LEU A 124 -7.75 -6.35 0.88
CA LEU A 124 -6.44 -5.82 1.21
C LEU A 124 -6.55 -4.75 2.28
N LEU A 125 -5.46 -4.50 3.00
CA LEU A 125 -5.34 -3.40 3.94
C LEU A 125 -4.17 -2.52 3.54
N PHE A 126 -4.45 -1.24 3.32
CA PHE A 126 -3.47 -0.21 3.00
C PHE A 126 -3.23 0.66 4.21
N VAL A 127 -1.98 0.68 4.67
CA VAL A 127 -1.61 1.32 5.92
C VAL A 127 -0.41 2.23 5.70
N VAL A 128 -0.57 3.50 6.08
CA VAL A 128 0.57 4.40 6.28
C VAL A 128 1.20 4.03 7.62
N VAL A 129 2.45 3.57 7.61
CA VAL A 129 3.13 3.04 8.79
C VAL A 129 3.17 4.05 9.95
N PRO A 130 3.50 5.33 9.72
CA PRO A 130 3.29 6.40 10.70
C PRO A 130 1.96 6.34 11.45
N ASP A 131 0.86 6.40 10.70
CA ASP A 131 -0.49 6.45 11.26
C ASP A 131 -0.85 5.17 12.01
N LEU A 132 -0.36 4.01 11.56
CA LEU A 132 -0.54 2.74 12.27
C LEU A 132 0.09 2.81 13.65
N LEU A 133 1.33 3.24 13.72
CA LEU A 133 2.10 3.25 14.95
C LEU A 133 1.55 4.26 15.93
N ASP A 134 1.10 5.43 15.45
CA ASP A 134 0.45 6.42 16.30
C ASP A 134 -0.90 5.93 16.84
N ARG A 135 -1.71 5.25 16.02
CA ARG A 135 -2.95 4.60 16.49
C ARG A 135 -2.66 3.54 17.54
N LEU A 136 -1.67 2.68 17.28
CA LEU A 136 -1.23 1.65 18.23
C LEU A 136 -0.62 2.26 19.50
N ARG A 137 -0.08 3.48 19.49
CA ARG A 137 0.43 4.17 20.70
C ARG A 137 -0.71 4.79 21.50
N SER A 138 -1.66 5.40 20.80
CA SER A 138 -2.82 6.05 21.43
C SER A 138 -3.68 5.10 22.27
N THR A 139 -3.59 3.80 22.01
CA THR A 139 -4.26 2.75 22.82
C THR A 139 -3.56 2.44 24.14
N TYR A 140 -2.30 2.89 24.35
CA TYR A 140 -1.51 2.63 25.56
C TYR A 140 -1.47 3.79 26.58
N ASP A 141 -1.98 4.99 26.26
CA ASP A 141 -2.02 6.08 27.24
C ASP A 141 -2.96 5.72 28.41
N GLN A 142 -2.37 5.69 29.62
CA GLN A 142 -2.63 4.76 30.73
C GLN A 142 -3.95 4.88 31.53
N ASN A 143 -5.10 5.19 30.94
CA ASN A 143 -6.35 5.32 31.72
C ASN A 143 -7.56 4.55 31.19
N ARG A 144 -7.40 3.57 30.28
CA ARG A 144 -8.56 2.94 29.63
C ARG A 144 -8.60 1.42 29.74
N GLN A 145 -9.50 0.92 30.58
CA GLN A 145 -10.03 -0.45 30.53
C GLN A 145 -11.33 -0.42 29.70
N GLY A 146 -11.49 -1.33 28.74
CA GLY A 146 -12.73 -1.44 27.94
C GLY A 146 -12.52 -1.53 26.42
N ALA A 147 -13.49 -1.04 25.64
CA ALA A 147 -13.63 -1.17 24.18
C ALA A 147 -12.39 -0.78 23.36
N ASP A 148 -11.51 0.08 23.88
CA ASP A 148 -10.31 0.56 23.18
C ASP A 148 -9.20 -0.52 23.07
N TYR A 149 -9.08 -1.45 24.03
CA TYR A 149 -8.12 -2.58 23.95
C TYR A 149 -8.47 -3.55 22.81
N TYR A 150 -9.76 -3.78 22.60
CA TYR A 150 -10.26 -4.58 21.49
C TYR A 150 -9.86 -3.93 20.16
N SER A 151 -9.96 -2.60 20.03
CA SER A 151 -9.60 -1.89 18.80
C SER A 151 -8.12 -2.01 18.38
N GLU A 152 -7.18 -2.08 19.33
CA GLU A 152 -5.76 -2.30 19.03
C GLU A 152 -5.52 -3.72 18.50
N LYS A 153 -6.06 -4.70 19.23
CA LYS A 153 -5.95 -6.10 18.87
C LYS A 153 -6.58 -6.35 17.49
N ASP A 154 -7.75 -5.79 17.26
CA ASP A 154 -8.47 -5.88 15.99
C ASP A 154 -7.65 -5.28 14.83
N LEU A 155 -6.95 -4.15 15.06
CA LEU A 155 -6.09 -3.54 14.04
C LEU A 155 -4.84 -4.39 13.74
N LEU A 156 -4.21 -4.95 14.78
CA LEU A 156 -3.05 -5.84 14.62
C LEU A 156 -3.44 -7.14 13.93
N ASP A 157 -4.56 -7.74 14.33
CA ASP A 157 -5.05 -8.99 13.76
C ASP A 157 -5.53 -8.75 12.32
N ALA A 158 -6.18 -7.63 12.02
CA ALA A 158 -6.48 -7.23 10.63
C ALA A 158 -5.20 -7.09 9.78
N ALA A 159 -4.15 -6.44 10.29
CA ALA A 159 -2.88 -6.33 9.56
C ALA A 159 -2.17 -7.68 9.37
N ARG A 160 -2.30 -8.59 10.34
CA ARG A 160 -1.73 -9.95 10.26
C ARG A 160 -2.47 -10.83 9.26
N GLU A 161 -3.79 -10.82 9.28
CA GLU A 161 -4.64 -11.83 8.64
C GLU A 161 -5.15 -11.43 7.25
N VAL A 162 -5.18 -10.14 6.94
CA VAL A 162 -5.66 -9.66 5.63
C VAL A 162 -4.89 -10.33 4.48
N PRO A 163 -5.55 -10.76 3.39
CA PRO A 163 -4.89 -11.48 2.30
C PRO A 163 -3.71 -10.72 1.67
N LEU A 164 -3.79 -9.39 1.63
CA LEU A 164 -2.71 -8.53 1.15
C LEU A 164 -2.58 -7.29 2.03
N LEU A 165 -1.39 -7.05 2.55
CA LEU A 165 -1.06 -5.88 3.36
C LEU A 165 -0.16 -4.93 2.58
N PHE A 166 -0.45 -3.63 2.63
CA PHE A 166 0.46 -2.59 2.20
C PHE A 166 0.96 -1.83 3.42
N LEU A 167 2.29 -1.74 3.56
CA LEU A 167 2.97 -0.91 4.54
C LEU A 167 3.65 0.23 3.79
N ASP A 168 2.96 1.37 3.71
CA ASP A 168 3.46 2.56 3.04
C ASP A 168 4.31 3.42 3.98
N ASP A 169 5.43 3.92 3.46
CA ASP A 169 6.39 4.78 4.14
C ASP A 169 7.01 4.14 5.41
N LEU A 170 7.37 2.86 5.28
CA LEU A 170 8.13 2.11 6.29
C LEU A 170 9.53 2.71 6.43
N GLY A 171 9.71 3.69 7.28
CA GLY A 171 11.02 4.28 7.55
C GLY A 171 10.97 5.70 8.08
N ALA A 172 9.81 6.36 8.01
CA ALA A 172 9.67 7.79 8.28
C ALA A 172 9.66 8.17 9.78
N HIS A 173 9.80 7.22 10.71
CA HIS A 173 9.75 7.47 12.16
C HIS A 173 11.00 7.00 12.90
N ASN A 174 11.21 7.62 14.08
CA ASN A 174 12.07 7.05 15.11
C ASN A 174 11.45 5.76 15.65
N TYR A 175 12.03 4.63 15.24
CA TYR A 175 11.62 3.30 15.69
C TYR A 175 12.09 3.03 17.11
N THR A 176 11.18 3.18 18.06
CA THR A 176 11.38 2.65 19.42
C THR A 176 11.36 1.12 19.40
N GLU A 177 11.96 0.47 20.40
CA GLU A 177 11.94 -0.99 20.52
C GLU A 177 10.52 -1.58 20.51
N TRP A 178 9.56 -0.89 21.13
CA TRP A 178 8.15 -1.26 21.06
C TRP A 178 7.62 -1.27 19.61
N THR A 179 7.97 -0.25 18.83
CA THR A 179 7.54 -0.10 17.43
C THR A 179 8.12 -1.23 16.57
N LYS A 180 9.41 -1.53 16.75
CA LYS A 180 10.09 -2.64 16.06
C LYS A 180 9.44 -3.98 16.40
N ASN A 181 9.09 -4.22 17.67
CA ASN A 181 8.43 -5.45 18.11
C ASN A 181 7.04 -5.62 17.48
N LYS A 182 6.24 -4.55 17.36
CA LYS A 182 4.93 -4.63 16.70
C LYS A 182 5.05 -4.95 15.22
N LEU A 183 5.96 -4.27 14.50
CA LEU A 183 6.23 -4.56 13.09
C LEU A 183 6.76 -5.99 12.89
N TYR A 184 7.72 -6.43 13.70
CA TYR A 184 8.21 -7.81 13.70
C TYR A 184 7.07 -8.80 13.89
N SER A 185 6.16 -8.54 14.83
CA SER A 185 5.03 -9.43 15.11
C SER A 185 4.08 -9.57 13.91
N ILE A 186 3.76 -8.47 13.22
CA ILE A 186 2.95 -8.50 11.99
C ILE A 186 3.68 -9.29 10.90
N LEU A 187 4.92 -8.93 10.60
CA LEU A 187 5.68 -9.52 9.50
C LEU A 187 5.98 -11.00 9.74
N ASN A 188 6.32 -11.39 10.98
CA ASN A 188 6.58 -12.78 11.33
C ASN A 188 5.32 -13.65 11.19
N TYR A 189 4.15 -13.17 11.60
CA TYR A 189 2.90 -13.88 11.37
C TYR A 189 2.68 -14.11 9.86
N ARG A 190 2.84 -13.06 9.06
CA ARG A 190 2.60 -13.11 7.61
C ARG A 190 3.57 -14.05 6.89
N VAL A 191 4.85 -14.06 7.26
CA VAL A 191 5.82 -15.05 6.78
C VAL A 191 5.35 -16.48 7.08
N ASN A 192 4.93 -16.75 8.32
CA ASN A 192 4.49 -18.09 8.73
C ASN A 192 3.24 -18.57 7.99
N HIS A 193 2.37 -17.64 7.56
CA HIS A 193 1.13 -17.95 6.86
C HIS A 193 1.21 -17.68 5.34
N ARG A 194 2.39 -17.34 4.81
CA ARG A 194 2.64 -17.01 3.40
C ARG A 194 1.71 -15.92 2.86
N LEU A 195 1.45 -14.89 3.66
CA LEU A 195 0.60 -13.76 3.28
C LEU A 195 1.46 -12.59 2.74
N PRO A 196 1.34 -12.21 1.46
CA PRO A 196 2.20 -11.22 0.84
C PRO A 196 2.09 -9.82 1.45
N VAL A 197 3.14 -9.02 1.33
CA VAL A 197 3.15 -7.60 1.71
C VAL A 197 3.77 -6.76 0.62
N ILE A 198 3.18 -5.60 0.35
CA ILE A 198 3.81 -4.54 -0.44
C ILE A 198 4.32 -3.48 0.53
N ILE A 199 5.62 -3.20 0.48
CA ILE A 199 6.27 -2.25 1.37
C ILE A 199 6.86 -1.13 0.54
N THR A 200 6.65 0.12 0.94
CA THR A 200 7.39 1.26 0.39
C THR A 200 8.28 1.86 1.48
N THR A 201 9.49 2.29 1.11
CA THR A 201 10.42 2.89 2.08
C THR A 201 11.39 3.87 1.42
N ASN A 202 11.81 4.89 2.16
CA ASN A 202 12.91 5.78 1.77
C ASN A 202 14.28 5.24 2.20
N ILE A 203 14.31 4.18 3.00
CA ILE A 203 15.53 3.54 3.50
C ILE A 203 16.04 2.56 2.43
N SER A 204 17.35 2.47 2.28
CA SER A 204 17.97 1.44 1.43
C SER A 204 17.72 0.04 2.02
N LEU A 205 17.97 -1.02 1.25
CA LEU A 205 17.82 -2.37 1.79
C LEU A 205 18.92 -2.65 2.84
N GLU A 206 20.10 -2.10 2.59
CA GLU A 206 21.32 -2.23 3.37
C GLU A 206 21.16 -1.57 4.74
N ASP A 207 20.53 -0.39 4.79
CA ASP A 207 20.34 0.37 6.03
C ASP A 207 19.12 -0.11 6.83
N LEU A 208 18.22 -0.91 6.22
CA LEU A 208 16.95 -1.32 6.84
C LEU A 208 17.15 -2.02 8.20
N GLY A 209 18.26 -2.76 8.34
CA GLY A 209 18.66 -3.43 9.57
C GLY A 209 18.88 -2.49 10.74
N GLU A 210 19.42 -1.30 10.50
CA GLU A 210 19.70 -0.30 11.54
C GLU A 210 18.40 0.27 12.13
N TYR A 211 17.38 0.45 11.28
CA TYR A 211 16.11 1.05 11.67
C TYR A 211 15.12 0.04 12.26
N LEU A 212 15.03 -1.17 11.69
CA LEU A 212 14.01 -2.16 12.06
C LEU A 212 14.56 -3.35 12.86
N GLY A 213 15.88 -3.47 12.96
CA GLY A 213 16.56 -4.64 13.51
C GLY A 213 16.73 -5.76 12.48
N GLU A 214 17.77 -6.58 12.66
CA GLU A 214 18.13 -7.68 11.75
C GLU A 214 17.00 -8.69 11.59
N ARG A 215 16.29 -9.03 12.67
CA ARG A 215 15.20 -10.02 12.66
C ARG A 215 14.04 -9.57 11.77
N THR A 216 13.63 -8.32 11.89
CA THR A 216 12.53 -7.75 11.08
C THR A 216 12.94 -7.66 9.62
N THR A 217 14.16 -7.18 9.37
CA THR A 217 14.74 -7.06 8.03
C THR A 217 14.84 -8.42 7.35
N SER A 218 15.29 -9.46 8.06
CA SER A 218 15.34 -10.84 7.58
C SER A 218 13.96 -11.34 7.13
N ARG A 219 12.89 -11.05 7.89
CA ARG A 219 11.51 -11.42 7.50
C ARG A 219 11.04 -10.68 6.25
N ILE A 220 11.39 -9.40 6.09
CA ILE A 220 11.09 -8.63 4.89
C ILE A 220 11.81 -9.25 3.68
N CYS A 221 13.12 -9.50 3.78
CA CYS A 221 13.90 -10.11 2.70
C CYS A 221 13.43 -11.51 2.33
N GLN A 222 12.88 -12.26 3.29
CA GLN A 222 12.38 -13.61 3.07
C GLN A 222 11.10 -13.64 2.21
N MET A 223 10.25 -12.62 2.31
CA MET A 223 8.91 -12.64 1.68
C MET A 223 8.70 -11.54 0.62
N CYS A 224 9.68 -10.66 0.39
CA CYS A 224 9.55 -9.55 -0.55
C CYS A 224 10.73 -9.48 -1.52
N TRP A 225 10.42 -9.28 -2.80
CA TRP A 225 11.44 -8.96 -3.81
C TRP A 225 11.79 -7.46 -3.78
N PRO A 226 13.07 -7.08 -3.67
CA PRO A 226 13.48 -5.69 -3.55
C PRO A 226 13.64 -5.00 -4.92
N TYR A 227 12.92 -3.89 -5.09
CA TYR A 227 12.96 -3.02 -6.25
C TYR A 227 13.30 -1.60 -5.82
N ARG A 228 14.28 -0.98 -6.50
CA ARG A 228 14.65 0.41 -6.26
C ARG A 228 13.96 1.30 -7.28
N LEU A 229 13.59 2.51 -6.86
CA LEU A 229 12.95 3.52 -7.70
C LEU A 229 13.66 4.86 -7.49
N PRO A 230 14.86 5.04 -8.08
CA PRO A 230 15.63 6.27 -7.95
C PRO A 230 15.11 7.37 -8.88
N VAL A 231 15.24 8.63 -8.47
CA VAL A 231 14.91 9.82 -9.28
C VAL A 231 15.92 10.93 -8.97
N GLU A 232 16.10 11.88 -9.90
CA GLU A 232 16.95 13.06 -9.66
C GLU A 232 16.24 14.10 -8.79
N ASP A 233 14.98 14.40 -9.12
CA ASP A 233 14.16 15.40 -8.44
C ASP A 233 12.84 14.79 -7.94
N ASP A 234 12.29 15.35 -6.85
CA ASP A 234 10.94 14.98 -6.40
C ASP A 234 9.92 15.24 -7.52
N ILE A 235 9.29 14.17 -8.02
CA ILE A 235 8.38 14.20 -9.16
C ILE A 235 7.20 15.15 -8.91
N ARG A 236 6.72 15.25 -7.66
CA ARG A 236 5.61 16.14 -7.29
C ARG A 236 6.02 17.60 -7.44
N MET A 237 7.27 17.92 -7.13
CA MET A 237 7.81 19.27 -7.30
C MET A 237 8.02 19.62 -8.78
N VAL A 238 8.50 18.67 -9.58
CA VAL A 238 8.61 18.84 -11.04
C VAL A 238 7.22 19.07 -11.65
N GLN A 239 6.25 18.22 -11.34
CA GLN A 239 4.86 18.36 -11.80
C GLN A 239 4.24 19.71 -11.41
N ARG A 240 4.49 20.18 -10.18
CA ARG A 240 4.00 21.49 -9.73
C ARG A 240 4.60 22.62 -10.56
N ARG A 241 5.90 22.57 -10.88
CA ARG A 241 6.57 23.56 -11.74
C ARG A 241 6.07 23.53 -13.18
N GLU A 242 5.80 22.35 -13.73
CA GLU A 242 5.21 22.20 -15.07
C GLU A 242 3.84 22.88 -15.16
N ARG A 243 2.93 22.61 -14.20
CA ARG A 243 1.60 23.23 -14.18
C ARG A 243 1.62 24.76 -14.08
N LEU A 244 2.57 25.32 -13.35
CA LEU A 244 2.72 26.78 -13.20
C LEU A 244 3.28 27.46 -14.46
N ARG A 245 3.86 26.71 -15.41
CA ARG A 245 4.34 27.25 -16.68
C ARG A 245 3.27 27.17 -17.79
N GLU A 246 2.27 26.32 -17.60
CA GLU A 246 1.19 26.06 -18.57
C GLU A 246 -0.07 26.89 -18.30
N GLY A 247 -0.19 27.53 -17.13
CA GLY A 247 -1.31 28.40 -16.75
C GLY A 247 -0.89 29.85 -16.64
#